data_AF-A0A7S1D3Y0-F1
#
_entry.id   AF-A0A7S1D3Y0-F1
#
_cell.length_a   1.000
_cell.length_b   1.000
_cell.length_c   1.000
_cell.angle_alpha   90.00
_cell.angle_beta   90.00
_cell.angle_gamma   90.00
#
_symmetry.space_group_name_H-M   'P 1'
#
loop_
_entity.id
_entity.type
_entity.pdbx_description
1 polymer ?
#
loop_
_entity_poly.entity_id
_entity_poly.type
_entity_poly.pdbx_seq_one_letter_code
_entity_poly.pdbx_strand_id
1 'polypeptide(L)'
;FAFCISLQSIEIPNSVTTIGARAFCNCKRLESIVIPDSVTTIERDAFFSCKSLQSIHIPPSVTTIENFAFSECCNLQSIQIPDSVTKVGDEAFWGCTSLQFIHIPASVQTIGESAISGCSSLQGTTVLSSELRVK
;
A
#
# COMPACT_ATOMS: atom_id res chain seq x y z
N PHE A 1 -9.10 -2.81 -13.56
CA PHE A 1 -8.78 -1.47 -14.11
C PHE A 1 -7.29 -1.29 -14.43
N ALA A 2 -6.51 -2.36 -14.63
CA ALA A 2 -5.10 -2.23 -15.01
C ALA A 2 -4.93 -1.31 -16.23
N PHE A 3 -3.93 -0.43 -16.19
CA PHE A 3 -3.59 0.55 -17.21
C PHE A 3 -4.70 1.56 -17.54
N CYS A 4 -5.67 1.78 -16.64
CA CYS A 4 -6.68 2.81 -16.81
C CYS A 4 -6.09 4.20 -16.51
N ILE A 5 -5.30 4.73 -17.45
CA ILE A 5 -4.50 5.95 -17.29
C ILE A 5 -5.33 7.23 -17.08
N SER A 6 -6.65 7.18 -17.32
CA SER A 6 -7.57 8.31 -17.15
C SER A 6 -8.38 8.26 -15.86
N LEU A 7 -8.38 7.14 -15.12
CA LEU A 7 -9.11 6.99 -13.87
C LEU A 7 -8.52 7.93 -12.82
N GLN A 8 -9.34 8.82 -12.27
CA GLN A 8 -8.93 9.78 -11.22
C GLN A 8 -9.42 9.37 -9.83
N SER A 9 -10.62 8.82 -9.75
CA SER A 9 -11.20 8.33 -8.51
C SER A 9 -12.08 7.10 -8.74
N ILE A 10 -12.23 6.28 -7.70
CA ILE A 10 -13.16 5.16 -7.69
C ILE A 10 -13.62 4.84 -6.26
N GLU A 11 -14.90 4.50 -6.14
CA GLU A 11 -15.47 3.89 -4.95
C GLU A 11 -15.69 2.40 -5.23
N ILE A 12 -15.06 1.54 -4.42
CA ILE A 12 -15.19 0.09 -4.58
C ILE A 12 -16.45 -0.39 -3.84
N PRO A 13 -17.34 -1.17 -4.47
CA PRO A 13 -18.55 -1.66 -3.81
C PRO A 13 -18.26 -2.52 -2.57
N ASN A 14 -19.09 -2.39 -1.54
CA ASN A 14 -19.01 -3.16 -0.27
C ASN A 14 -19.11 -4.68 -0.42
N SER A 15 -19.41 -5.21 -1.62
CA SER A 15 -19.38 -6.64 -1.89
C SER A 15 -17.98 -7.18 -2.21
N VAL A 16 -16.99 -6.30 -2.43
CA VAL A 16 -15.63 -6.68 -2.81
C VAL A 16 -14.84 -7.08 -1.56
N THR A 17 -14.30 -8.30 -1.57
CA THR A 17 -13.49 -8.83 -0.46
C THR A 17 -11.99 -8.78 -0.71
N THR A 18 -11.58 -8.53 -1.95
CA THR A 18 -10.17 -8.60 -2.36
C THR A 18 -9.88 -7.54 -3.42
N ILE A 19 -8.81 -6.76 -3.23
CA ILE A 19 -8.22 -5.99 -4.34
C ILE A 19 -7.29 -6.92 -5.09
N GLY A 20 -7.79 -7.45 -6.20
CA GLY A 20 -7.10 -8.47 -6.98
C GLY A 20 -5.77 -8.01 -7.58
N ALA A 21 -4.94 -8.98 -7.96
CA ALA A 21 -3.62 -8.72 -8.53
C ALA A 21 -3.72 -7.77 -9.72
N ARG A 22 -2.88 -6.73 -9.72
CA ARG A 22 -2.85 -5.67 -10.74
C ARG A 22 -4.16 -4.91 -10.95
N ALA A 23 -5.13 -4.96 -10.03
CA ALA A 23 -6.46 -4.38 -10.22
C ALA A 23 -6.44 -2.91 -10.70
N PHE A 24 -5.52 -2.11 -10.17
CA PHE A 24 -5.29 -0.70 -10.50
C PHE A 24 -3.85 -0.41 -10.94
N CYS A 25 -3.09 -1.44 -11.32
CA CYS A 25 -1.72 -1.30 -11.80
C CYS A 25 -1.65 -0.26 -12.95
N ASN A 26 -0.71 0.66 -12.90
CA ASN A 26 -0.51 1.73 -13.88
C ASN A 26 -1.71 2.67 -14.08
N CYS A 27 -2.63 2.78 -13.11
CA CYS A 27 -3.62 3.86 -13.08
C CYS A 27 -2.94 5.18 -12.69
N LYS A 28 -2.12 5.72 -13.59
CA LYS A 28 -1.19 6.82 -13.32
C LYS A 28 -1.85 8.12 -12.83
N ARG A 29 -3.15 8.32 -13.13
CA ARG A 29 -3.93 9.49 -12.72
C ARG A 29 -4.85 9.23 -11.51
N LEU A 30 -4.82 8.03 -10.93
CA LEU A 30 -5.66 7.70 -9.77
C LEU A 30 -5.16 8.50 -8.56
N GLU A 31 -5.97 9.45 -8.11
CA GLU A 31 -5.67 10.36 -7.00
C GLU A 31 -6.34 9.91 -5.71
N SER A 32 -7.54 9.33 -5.79
CA SER A 32 -8.30 8.87 -4.62
C SER A 32 -8.99 7.53 -4.88
N ILE A 33 -9.05 6.69 -3.85
CA ILE A 33 -9.78 5.43 -3.89
C ILE A 33 -10.37 5.14 -2.51
N VAL A 34 -11.63 4.71 -2.49
CA VAL A 34 -12.29 4.23 -1.28
C VAL A 34 -12.30 2.70 -1.31
N ILE A 35 -11.52 2.09 -0.40
CA ILE A 35 -11.51 0.64 -0.18
C ILE A 35 -12.50 0.34 0.95
N PRO A 36 -13.52 -0.51 0.72
CA PRO A 36 -14.53 -0.81 1.74
C PRO A 36 -14.00 -1.77 2.81
N ASP A 37 -14.62 -1.72 3.99
CA ASP A 37 -14.30 -2.59 5.14
C ASP A 37 -14.50 -4.08 4.88
N SER A 38 -15.12 -4.48 3.77
CA SER A 38 -15.22 -5.87 3.34
C SER A 38 -13.90 -6.44 2.81
N VAL A 39 -12.92 -5.60 2.43
CA VAL A 39 -11.67 -6.02 1.81
C VAL A 39 -10.70 -6.57 2.85
N THR A 40 -10.33 -7.85 2.71
CA THR A 40 -9.38 -8.51 3.62
C THR A 40 -7.97 -8.61 3.06
N THR A 41 -7.78 -8.41 1.75
CA THR A 41 -6.50 -8.67 1.06
C THR A 41 -6.26 -7.66 -0.06
N ILE A 42 -5.04 -7.13 -0.11
CA ILE A 42 -4.51 -6.34 -1.23
C ILE A 42 -3.42 -7.18 -1.91
N GLU A 43 -3.72 -7.68 -3.10
CA GLU A 43 -2.86 -8.63 -3.81
C GLU A 43 -1.69 -7.97 -4.55
N ARG A 44 -0.85 -8.83 -5.14
CA ARG A 44 0.37 -8.45 -5.85
C ARG A 44 0.12 -7.36 -6.89
N ASP A 45 0.98 -6.34 -6.88
CA ASP A 45 0.95 -5.22 -7.84
C ASP A 45 -0.39 -4.43 -7.88
N ALA A 46 -1.29 -4.58 -6.90
CA ALA A 46 -2.65 -4.04 -6.95
C ALA A 46 -2.72 -2.55 -7.35
N PHE A 47 -1.82 -1.73 -6.80
CA PHE A 47 -1.66 -0.29 -7.07
C PHE A 47 -0.28 0.06 -7.63
N PHE A 48 0.43 -0.91 -8.23
CA PHE A 48 1.76 -0.69 -8.79
C PHE A 48 1.77 0.50 -9.76
N SER A 49 2.67 1.45 -9.56
CA SER A 49 2.85 2.65 -10.40
C SER A 49 1.59 3.54 -10.51
N CYS A 50 0.76 3.60 -9.46
CA CYS A 50 -0.29 4.60 -9.27
C CYS A 50 0.31 5.96 -8.89
N LYS A 51 0.96 6.62 -9.86
CA LYS A 51 1.84 7.77 -9.61
C LYS A 51 1.13 9.01 -9.05
N SER A 52 -0.17 9.19 -9.27
CA SER A 52 -0.93 10.32 -8.70
C SER A 52 -1.53 10.06 -7.31
N LEU A 53 -1.43 8.83 -6.77
CA LEU A 53 -2.05 8.49 -5.50
C LEU A 53 -1.30 9.17 -4.35
N GLN A 54 -1.95 10.09 -3.65
CA GLN A 54 -1.33 10.90 -2.59
C GLN A 54 -1.55 10.31 -1.19
N SER A 55 -2.71 9.71 -0.99
CA SER A 55 -3.10 9.04 0.25
C SER A 55 -4.01 7.85 -0.07
N ILE A 56 -4.02 6.86 0.82
CA ILE A 56 -4.95 5.74 0.75
C ILE A 56 -5.29 5.28 2.17
N HIS A 57 -6.56 5.03 2.41
CA HIS A 57 -7.01 4.38 3.64
C HIS A 57 -7.03 2.86 3.43
N ILE A 58 -6.23 2.13 4.21
CA ILE A 58 -6.29 0.67 4.27
C ILE A 58 -7.29 0.30 5.37
N PRO A 59 -8.40 -0.38 5.06
CA PRO A 59 -9.43 -0.69 6.05
C PRO A 59 -8.93 -1.69 7.09
N PRO A 60 -9.48 -1.67 8.33
CA PRO A 60 -9.05 -2.51 9.45
C PRO A 60 -9.34 -4.01 9.29
N SER A 61 -9.98 -4.40 8.19
CA SER A 61 -10.20 -5.80 7.81
C SER A 61 -9.05 -6.38 6.97
N VAL A 62 -8.16 -5.55 6.42
CA VAL A 62 -7.01 -6.02 5.63
C VAL A 62 -6.02 -6.71 6.54
N THR A 63 -5.71 -7.97 6.23
CA THR A 63 -4.74 -8.77 6.99
C THR A 63 -3.40 -8.91 6.26
N THR A 64 -3.40 -8.72 4.94
CA THR A 64 -2.21 -8.92 4.10
C THR A 64 -2.09 -7.86 3.01
N ILE A 65 -0.89 -7.29 2.92
CA ILE A 65 -0.43 -6.45 1.80
C ILE A 65 0.64 -7.24 1.06
N GLU A 66 0.34 -7.71 -0.15
CA GLU A 66 1.25 -8.57 -0.92
C GLU A 66 2.36 -7.79 -1.63
N ASN A 67 3.26 -8.54 -2.28
CA ASN A 67 4.44 -8.00 -2.94
C ASN A 67 4.08 -6.91 -3.96
N PHE A 68 4.87 -5.83 -3.98
CA PHE A 68 4.72 -4.69 -4.90
C PHE A 68 3.36 -3.96 -4.86
N ALA A 69 2.50 -4.23 -3.86
CA ALA A 69 1.11 -3.74 -3.84
C ALA A 69 0.99 -2.23 -4.07
N PHE A 70 1.91 -1.42 -3.53
CA PHE A 70 1.99 0.04 -3.68
C PHE A 70 3.35 0.50 -4.22
N SER A 71 4.11 -0.39 -4.87
CA SER A 71 5.41 -0.04 -5.44
C SER A 71 5.26 1.03 -6.54
N GLU A 72 6.20 1.97 -6.60
CA GLU A 72 6.19 3.14 -7.46
C GLU A 72 4.98 4.09 -7.31
N CYS A 73 4.29 4.08 -6.16
CA CYS A 73 3.34 5.15 -5.81
C CYS A 73 4.10 6.42 -5.40
N CYS A 74 4.79 7.04 -6.36
CA CYS A 74 5.82 8.07 -6.09
C CYS A 74 5.29 9.31 -5.36
N ASN A 75 4.00 9.64 -5.45
CA ASN A 75 3.38 10.77 -4.76
C ASN A 75 2.68 10.40 -3.44
N LEU A 76 2.70 9.13 -3.03
CA LEU A 76 2.10 8.71 -1.76
C LEU A 76 2.88 9.34 -0.61
N GLN A 77 2.24 10.19 0.19
CA GLN A 77 2.92 10.99 1.22
C GLN A 77 2.88 10.35 2.60
N SER A 78 1.76 9.69 2.92
CA SER A 78 1.56 9.01 4.18
C SER A 78 0.75 7.74 4.00
N ILE A 79 1.03 6.74 4.83
CA ILE A 79 0.21 5.54 4.92
C ILE A 79 0.12 5.02 6.36
N GLN A 80 -1.08 4.61 6.75
CA GLN A 80 -1.34 3.94 8.02
C GLN A 80 -1.65 2.47 7.73
N ILE A 81 -0.77 1.58 8.18
CA ILE A 81 -1.05 0.14 8.15
C ILE A 81 -1.89 -0.18 9.40
N PRO A 82 -3.06 -0.83 9.25
CA PRO A 82 -3.93 -1.15 10.38
C PRO A 82 -3.41 -2.33 11.19
N ASP A 83 -3.76 -2.39 12.48
CA ASP A 83 -3.33 -3.43 13.43
C ASP A 83 -3.73 -4.86 13.00
N SER A 84 -4.65 -5.01 12.06
CA SER A 84 -5.04 -6.29 11.47
C SER A 84 -3.99 -6.90 10.55
N VAL A 85 -3.06 -6.09 10.01
CA VAL A 85 -2.06 -6.56 9.03
C VAL A 85 -0.98 -7.36 9.74
N THR A 86 -0.78 -8.60 9.30
CA THR A 86 0.28 -9.47 9.81
C THR A 86 1.45 -9.62 8.84
N LYS A 87 1.25 -9.30 7.55
CA LYS A 87 2.25 -9.45 6.49
C LYS A 87 2.27 -8.24 5.55
N VAL A 88 3.47 -7.69 5.35
CA VAL A 88 3.82 -6.74 4.30
C VAL A 88 4.81 -7.42 3.35
N GLY A 89 4.46 -7.55 2.08
CA GLY A 89 5.24 -8.28 1.08
C GLY A 89 6.51 -7.57 0.62
N ASP A 90 7.29 -8.27 -0.20
CA ASP A 90 8.53 -7.75 -0.79
C ASP A 90 8.21 -6.52 -1.64
N GLU A 91 9.03 -5.49 -1.50
CA GLU A 91 8.94 -4.24 -2.27
C GLU A 91 7.54 -3.58 -2.22
N ALA A 92 6.71 -3.87 -1.21
CA ALA A 92 5.32 -3.42 -1.14
C ALA A 92 5.15 -1.90 -1.30
N PHE A 93 6.11 -1.10 -0.81
CA PHE A 93 6.18 0.36 -0.95
C PHE A 93 7.48 0.81 -1.61
N TRP A 94 8.13 -0.06 -2.39
CA TRP A 94 9.38 0.27 -3.04
C TRP A 94 9.23 1.50 -3.95
N GLY A 95 10.18 2.44 -3.88
CA GLY A 95 10.18 3.61 -4.74
C GLY A 95 9.04 4.60 -4.48
N CYS A 96 8.36 4.55 -3.33
CA CYS A 96 7.44 5.60 -2.88
C CYS A 96 8.25 6.84 -2.44
N THR A 97 8.83 7.57 -3.40
CA THR A 97 9.82 8.62 -3.15
C THR A 97 9.33 9.80 -2.32
N SER A 98 8.02 10.10 -2.35
CA SER A 98 7.40 11.14 -1.53
C SER A 98 6.86 10.66 -0.18
N LEU A 99 6.99 9.37 0.15
CA LEU A 99 6.50 8.81 1.41
C LEU A 99 7.30 9.37 2.58
N GLN A 100 6.67 10.22 3.38
CA GLN A 100 7.26 10.86 4.55
C GLN A 100 6.95 10.07 5.82
N PHE A 101 5.74 9.50 5.89
CA PHE A 101 5.23 8.82 7.08
C PHE A 101 4.62 7.46 6.75
N ILE A 102 5.11 6.41 7.42
CA ILE A 102 4.52 5.07 7.35
C ILE A 102 4.38 4.53 8.77
N HIS A 103 3.15 4.35 9.24
CA HIS A 103 2.91 3.64 10.51
C HIS A 103 2.84 2.14 10.22
N ILE A 104 3.81 1.39 10.74
CA ILE A 104 3.81 -0.09 10.71
C ILE A 104 3.48 -0.55 12.13
N PRO A 105 2.33 -1.20 12.38
CA PRO A 105 1.96 -1.63 13.73
C PRO A 105 2.75 -2.86 14.19
N ALA A 106 2.78 -3.08 15.50
CA ALA A 106 3.46 -4.23 16.12
C ALA A 106 2.86 -5.59 15.71
N SER A 107 1.65 -5.61 15.15
CA SER A 107 1.02 -6.82 14.62
C SER A 107 1.65 -7.34 13.34
N VAL A 108 2.44 -6.53 12.63
CA VAL A 108 3.15 -6.95 11.41
C VAL A 108 4.27 -7.91 11.80
N GLN A 109 4.06 -9.19 11.52
CA GLN A 109 4.98 -10.29 11.84
C GLN A 109 6.06 -10.48 10.76
N THR A 110 5.78 -10.06 9.53
CA THR A 110 6.70 -10.21 8.40
C THR A 110 6.70 -8.97 7.54
N ILE A 111 7.90 -8.45 7.28
CA ILE A 111 8.15 -7.40 6.29
C ILE A 111 9.09 -7.99 5.24
N GLY A 112 8.65 -7.95 4.00
CA GLY A 112 9.39 -8.46 2.86
C GLY A 112 10.64 -7.65 2.55
N GLU A 113 11.50 -8.24 1.74
CA GLU A 113 12.74 -7.63 1.30
C GLU A 113 12.44 -6.29 0.61
N SER A 114 13.23 -5.25 0.92
CA SER A 114 13.11 -3.94 0.29
C SER A 114 11.72 -3.30 0.35
N ALA A 115 10.83 -3.73 1.28
CA ALA A 115 9.43 -3.27 1.34
C ALA A 115 9.28 -1.74 1.39
N ILE A 116 10.24 -1.03 2.00
CA ILE A 116 10.29 0.44 2.08
C ILE A 116 11.55 1.03 1.43
N SER A 117 12.28 0.25 0.63
CA SER A 117 13.47 0.73 -0.08
C SER A 117 13.10 1.79 -1.12
N GLY A 118 14.00 2.74 -1.39
CA GLY A 118 13.74 3.84 -2.32
C GLY A 118 12.72 4.89 -1.82
N CYS A 119 12.18 4.75 -0.60
CA CYS A 119 11.36 5.78 0.03
C CYS A 119 12.23 6.93 0.57
N SER A 120 12.77 7.74 -0.35
CA SER A 120 13.78 8.77 -0.07
C SER A 120 13.35 9.90 0.86
N SER A 121 12.04 10.10 1.09
CA SER A 121 11.51 11.16 1.95
C SER A 121 11.17 10.71 3.37
N LEU A 122 11.39 9.43 3.72
CA LEU A 122 11.01 8.88 5.01
C LEU A 122 11.72 9.59 6.16
N GLN A 123 10.94 10.03 7.15
CA GLN A 123 11.46 10.63 8.37
C GLN A 123 11.78 9.53 9.41
N GLY A 124 12.97 9.61 10.02
CA GLY A 124 13.59 8.52 10.80
C GLY A 124 12.86 8.05 12.08
N THR A 125 11.85 8.76 12.57
CA THR A 125 11.10 8.39 13.80
C THR A 125 9.85 7.55 13.54
N THR A 126 9.50 7.27 12.28
CA THR A 126 8.16 6.80 11.91
C THR A 126 8.03 5.27 11.80
N VAL A 127 9.14 4.51 11.86
CA VAL A 127 9.11 3.05 11.80
C VAL A 127 8.98 2.48 13.23
N LEU A 128 7.77 2.12 13.66
CA LEU A 128 7.54 1.53 14.98
C LEU A 128 7.13 0.06 14.91
N SER A 129 8.11 -0.84 14.81
CA SER A 129 8.01 -2.06 15.62
C SER A 129 9.37 -2.40 16.22
N SER A 130 9.41 -2.55 17.53
CA SER A 130 10.62 -2.87 18.31
C SER A 130 11.17 -4.28 18.06
N GLU A 131 10.58 -5.03 17.11
CA GLU A 131 10.88 -6.45 16.85
C GLU A 131 11.22 -6.76 15.37
N LEU A 132 11.45 -5.73 14.55
CA LEU A 132 11.74 -5.87 13.11
C LEU A 132 12.97 -6.76 12.84
N ARG A 133 12.72 -8.04 12.53
CA ARG A 133 13.66 -8.88 11.76
C ARG A 133 13.49 -8.52 10.29
N VAL A 134 14.21 -7.50 9.83
CA VAL A 134 14.45 -7.31 8.40
C VAL A 134 15.28 -8.54 7.96
N LYS A 135 14.73 -9.36 7.06
CA LYS A 135 15.50 -10.45 6.44
C LYS A 135 16.52 -9.89 5.47
#